data_AF-A0A845GAB8-F1
#
_entry.id   AF-A0A845GAB8-F1
#
_cell.length_a   1.000
_cell.length_b   1.000
_cell.length_c   1.000
_cell.angle_alpha   90.00
_cell.angle_beta   90.00
_cell.angle_gamma   90.00
#
_symmetry.space_group_name_H-M   'P 1'
#
loop_
_entity.id
_entity.type
_entity.pdbx_description
1 polymer ?
#
loop_
_entity_poly.entity_id
_entity_poly.type
_entity_poly.pdbx_seq_one_letter_code
_entity_poly.pdbx_strand_id
1 'polypeptide(L)'
;MNERPIPPAALRDENSVEMLRVWIAERKLHCSMKVGMYQEGMDIPEVDAWGTILADVARHVVAALESKYGADKADSLSKIKDSFLDEISKPTSKTEGGFT
;
A
#
# COMPACT_ATOMS: atom_id res chain seq x y z
N MET A 1 8.20 12.15 -14.99
CA MET A 1 7.69 11.13 -14.06
C MET A 1 7.94 11.63 -12.64
N ASN A 2 6.98 11.52 -11.71
CA ASN A 2 7.09 12.08 -10.35
C ASN A 2 7.11 10.98 -9.28
N GLU A 3 8.11 10.09 -9.37
CA GLU A 3 8.23 8.96 -8.44
C GLU A 3 8.57 9.38 -7.00
N ARG A 4 8.35 8.47 -6.05
CA ARG A 4 8.85 8.63 -4.68
C ARG A 4 10.23 7.98 -4.59
N PRO A 5 11.17 8.58 -3.82
CA PRO A 5 12.51 8.01 -3.68
C PRO A 5 12.45 6.65 -2.99
N ILE A 6 13.39 5.76 -3.34
CA ILE A 6 13.55 4.47 -2.68
C ILE A 6 13.91 4.73 -1.20
N PRO A 7 13.26 4.04 -0.24
CA PRO A 7 13.59 4.18 1.17
C PRO A 7 15.09 3.89 1.42
N PRO A 8 15.78 4.67 2.28
CA PRO A 8 17.20 4.43 2.57
C PRO A 8 17.49 3.03 3.11
N ALA A 9 16.54 2.40 3.81
CA ALA A 9 16.68 1.02 4.27
C ALA A 9 16.76 0.02 3.11
N ALA A 10 15.92 0.19 2.09
CA ALA A 10 15.94 -0.65 0.89
C ALA A 10 17.24 -0.46 0.08
N LEU A 11 17.73 0.79 -0.04
CA LEU A 11 19.01 1.04 -0.73
C LEU A 11 20.23 0.36 -0.06
N ARG A 12 20.18 0.09 1.24
CA ARG A 12 21.29 -0.54 1.98
C ARG A 12 21.18 -2.06 2.06
N ASP A 13 20.03 -2.62 1.71
CA ASP A 13 19.77 -4.04 1.82
C ASP A 13 19.75 -4.67 0.42
N GLU A 14 20.77 -5.47 0.13
CA GLU A 14 20.92 -6.18 -1.15
C GLU A 14 19.78 -7.18 -1.42
N ASN A 15 19.04 -7.59 -0.38
CA ASN A 15 17.89 -8.48 -0.48
C ASN A 15 16.55 -7.72 -0.45
N SER A 16 16.57 -6.38 -0.52
CA SER A 16 15.34 -5.60 -0.51
C SER A 16 14.47 -5.89 -1.73
N VAL A 17 13.15 -5.92 -1.51
CA VAL A 17 12.15 -6.19 -2.54
C VAL A 17 11.08 -5.09 -2.51
N GLU A 18 10.80 -4.49 -3.66
CA GLU A 18 9.64 -3.60 -3.83
C GLU A 18 8.37 -4.46 -3.91
N MET A 19 7.55 -4.44 -2.85
CA MET A 19 6.31 -5.24 -2.81
C MET A 19 5.19 -4.60 -3.62
N LEU A 20 5.01 -3.28 -3.51
CA LEU A 20 3.91 -2.54 -4.12
C LEU A 20 4.39 -1.16 -4.59
N ARG A 21 4.03 -0.82 -5.83
CA ARG A 21 4.16 0.53 -6.36
C ARG A 21 2.83 0.99 -6.95
N VAL A 22 2.30 2.09 -6.42
CA VAL A 22 1.03 2.67 -6.84
C VAL A 22 1.27 3.96 -7.61
N TRP A 23 0.58 4.12 -8.74
CA TRP A 23 0.64 5.30 -9.59
C TRP A 23 -0.76 5.84 -9.87
N ILE A 24 -0.85 7.16 -9.98
CA ILE A 24 -1.96 7.81 -10.68
C ILE A 24 -1.46 8.19 -12.07
N ALA A 25 -1.94 7.49 -13.09
CA ALA A 25 -1.61 7.72 -14.48
C ALA A 25 -2.89 7.57 -15.32
N GLU A 26 -2.99 8.27 -16.45
CA GLU A 26 -4.17 8.18 -17.34
C GLU A 26 -5.54 8.36 -16.64
N ARG A 27 -5.57 9.17 -15.55
CA ARG A 27 -6.74 9.42 -14.68
C ARG A 27 -7.25 8.18 -13.92
N LYS A 28 -6.40 7.16 -13.77
CA LYS A 28 -6.70 5.93 -13.05
C LYS A 28 -5.57 5.55 -12.10
N LEU A 29 -5.88 4.60 -11.22
CA LEU A 29 -4.92 3.97 -10.33
C LEU A 29 -4.30 2.77 -11.04
N HIS A 30 -2.97 2.70 -11.05
CA HIS A 30 -2.21 1.59 -11.59
C HIS A 30 -1.30 1.02 -10.51
N CYS A 31 -1.28 -0.31 -10.38
CA CYS A 31 -0.39 -1.02 -9.44
C CYS A 31 0.64 -1.86 -10.19
N SER A 32 1.85 -1.89 -9.65
CA SER A 32 2.88 -2.90 -9.92
C SER A 32 3.15 -3.65 -8.62
N MET A 33 3.01 -4.97 -8.62
CA MET A 33 3.03 -5.78 -7.41
C MET A 33 3.95 -7.00 -7.55
N LYS A 34 4.76 -7.27 -6.52
CA LYS A 34 5.43 -8.56 -6.34
C LYS A 34 4.54 -9.47 -5.51
N VAL A 35 4.06 -10.55 -6.10
CA VAL A 35 3.28 -11.57 -5.37
C VAL A 35 4.14 -12.84 -5.23
N GLY A 36 3.94 -13.57 -4.14
CA GLY A 36 4.59 -14.86 -3.86
C GLY A 36 5.83 -14.78 -2.97
N MET A 37 6.30 -13.57 -2.64
CA MET A 37 7.46 -13.38 -1.76
C MET A 37 7.29 -14.06 -0.40
N TYR A 38 6.09 -13.98 0.19
CA TYR A 38 5.82 -14.53 1.51
C TYR A 38 5.45 -16.01 1.43
N GLN A 39 4.59 -16.37 0.47
CA GLN A 39 4.16 -17.75 0.30
C GLN A 39 5.31 -18.69 -0.09
N GLU A 40 6.16 -18.26 -1.02
CA GLU A 40 7.22 -19.10 -1.58
C GLU A 40 8.55 -18.95 -0.83
N GLY A 41 8.82 -17.75 -0.30
CA GLY A 41 10.08 -17.44 0.36
C GLY A 41 10.10 -17.60 1.87
N MET A 42 8.93 -17.56 2.54
CA MET A 42 8.86 -17.45 4.01
C MET A 42 7.83 -18.36 4.69
N ASP A 43 7.10 -19.19 3.93
CA ASP A 43 5.99 -20.03 4.44
C ASP A 43 4.93 -19.24 5.24
N ILE A 44 4.71 -17.98 4.84
CA ILE A 44 3.68 -17.10 5.40
C ILE A 44 2.56 -17.00 4.37
N PRO A 45 1.27 -17.19 4.76
CA PRO A 45 0.16 -16.99 3.84
C PRO A 45 0.21 -15.57 3.24
N GLU A 46 0.28 -15.50 1.91
CA GLU A 46 0.45 -14.24 1.18
C GLU A 46 -0.65 -13.22 1.55
N VAL A 47 -1.89 -13.71 1.73
CA VAL A 47 -3.04 -12.89 2.11
C VAL A 47 -2.89 -12.21 3.48
N ASP A 48 -2.26 -12.88 4.44
CA ASP A 48 -2.04 -12.34 5.78
C ASP A 48 -0.93 -11.28 5.78
N ALA A 49 0.12 -11.54 4.99
CA ALA A 49 1.19 -10.58 4.75
C ALA A 49 0.66 -9.31 4.07
N TRP A 50 -0.15 -9.44 3.02
CA TRP A 50 -0.78 -8.28 2.37
C TRP A 50 -1.74 -7.53 3.29
N GLY A 51 -2.49 -8.24 4.14
CA GLY A 51 -3.30 -7.60 5.17
C GLY A 51 -2.47 -6.72 6.11
N THR A 52 -1.30 -7.22 6.52
CA THR A 52 -0.35 -6.48 7.36
C THR A 52 0.24 -5.27 6.63
N ILE A 53 0.65 -5.43 5.37
CA ILE A 53 1.17 -4.34 4.52
C ILE A 53 0.13 -3.22 4.39
N LEU A 54 -1.11 -3.55 4.03
CA LEU A 54 -2.18 -2.55 3.84
C LEU A 54 -2.50 -1.81 5.15
N ALA A 55 -2.53 -2.52 6.27
CA ALA A 55 -2.72 -1.90 7.58
C ALA A 55 -1.58 -0.94 7.93
N ASP A 56 -0.34 -1.28 7.59
CA ASP A 56 0.82 -0.42 7.84
C ASP A 56 0.84 0.82 6.94
N VAL A 57 0.47 0.67 5.67
CA VAL A 57 0.28 1.80 4.75
C VAL A 57 -0.77 2.77 5.31
N ALA A 58 -1.91 2.26 5.79
CA ALA A 58 -2.96 3.10 6.38
C ALA A 58 -2.43 3.91 7.57
N ARG A 59 -1.70 3.27 8.50
CA ARG A 59 -1.09 3.97 9.65
C ARG A 59 -0.08 5.03 9.23
N HIS A 60 0.74 4.76 8.22
CA HIS A 60 1.71 5.72 7.69
C HIS A 60 1.01 6.93 7.04
N VAL A 61 -0.06 6.72 6.27
CA VAL A 61 -0.86 7.80 5.71
C VAL A 61 -1.46 8.67 6.82
N VAL A 62 -2.02 8.05 7.85
CA VAL A 62 -2.58 8.77 9.01
C VAL A 62 -1.51 9.61 9.72
N ALA A 63 -0.33 9.06 9.97
CA ALA A 63 0.77 9.80 10.58
C ALA A 63 1.21 11.00 9.71
N ALA A 64 1.24 10.82 8.38
CA ALA A 64 1.56 11.90 7.46
C ALA A 64 0.46 12.99 7.43
N LEU A 65 -0.82 12.60 7.50
CA LEU A 65 -1.95 13.53 7.52
C LEU A 65 -1.98 14.38 8.81
N GLU A 66 -1.75 13.75 9.96
CA GLU A 66 -1.61 14.45 11.23
C GLU A 66 -0.43 15.44 11.15
N SER A 67 0.75 14.96 10.74
CA SER A 67 1.96 15.80 10.70
C SER A 67 1.87 16.99 9.74
N LYS A 68 1.22 16.83 8.59
CA LYS A 68 1.17 17.87 7.54
C LYS A 68 -0.06 18.77 7.64
N TYR A 69 -1.18 18.25 8.13
CA TYR A 69 -2.47 18.93 8.07
C TYR A 69 -3.16 19.04 9.44
N GLY A 70 -2.55 18.55 10.52
CA GLY A 70 -3.12 18.60 11.87
C GLY A 70 -4.37 17.73 12.04
N ALA A 71 -4.56 16.73 11.16
CA ALA A 71 -5.70 15.83 11.21
C ALA A 71 -5.65 14.93 12.46
N ASP A 72 -6.81 14.64 13.05
CA ASP A 72 -6.89 13.68 14.16
C ASP A 72 -6.59 12.27 13.66
N LYS A 73 -5.68 11.56 14.35
CA LYS A 73 -5.23 10.23 13.92
C LYS A 73 -6.35 9.19 13.99
N ALA A 74 -7.14 9.19 15.07
CA ALA A 74 -8.14 8.16 15.28
C ALA A 74 -9.29 8.31 14.28
N ASP A 75 -9.76 9.54 14.09
CA ASP A 75 -10.76 9.89 13.08
C ASP A 75 -10.26 9.56 11.67
N SER A 76 -9.02 9.94 11.32
CA SER A 76 -8.43 9.64 10.01
C SER A 76 -8.32 8.15 9.75
N LEU A 77 -7.87 7.36 10.74
CA LEU A 77 -7.75 5.92 10.61
C LEU A 77 -9.12 5.25 10.45
N SER A 78 -10.12 5.71 11.20
CA SER A 78 -11.51 5.24 11.08
C SER A 78 -12.04 5.49 9.67
N LYS A 79 -11.89 6.72 9.15
CA LYS A 79 -12.35 7.09 7.80
C LYS A 79 -11.66 6.28 6.71
N ILE A 80 -10.36 6.03 6.84
CA ILE A 80 -9.61 5.20 5.89
C ILE A 80 -10.13 3.75 5.92
N LYS A 81 -10.36 3.20 7.11
CA LYS A 81 -10.92 1.85 7.26
C LYS A 81 -12.30 1.73 6.62
N ASP A 82 -13.19 2.67 6.90
CA ASP A 82 -14.56 2.65 6.37
C ASP A 82 -14.54 2.74 4.84
N SER A 83 -13.78 3.69 4.28
CA SER A 83 -13.63 3.85 2.83
C SER A 83 -13.02 2.61 2.16
N PHE A 84 -12.06 1.95 2.80
CA PHE A 84 -11.44 0.72 2.30
C PHE A 84 -12.43 -0.46 2.25
N LEU A 85 -13.20 -0.66 3.32
CA LEU A 85 -14.21 -1.72 3.38
C LEU A 85 -15.35 -1.49 2.37
N ASP A 86 -15.75 -0.22 2.19
CA ASP A 86 -16.75 0.17 1.20
C ASP A 86 -16.25 -0.11 -0.23
N GLU A 87 -15.02 0.28 -0.58
CA GLU A 87 -14.45 0.05 -1.92
C GLU A 87 -14.25 -1.45 -2.20
N ILE A 88 -13.87 -2.27 -1.21
CA ILE A 88 -13.82 -3.73 -1.36
C ILE A 88 -15.21 -4.30 -1.65
N SER A 89 -16.22 -3.83 -0.92
CA SER A 89 -17.58 -4.37 -1.01
C SER A 89 -18.31 -3.88 -2.27
N LYS A 90 -17.99 -2.66 -2.74
CA LYS A 90 -18.61 -1.98 -3.87
C LYS A 90 -17.54 -1.22 -4.68
N PRO A 91 -16.73 -1.92 -5.49
CA PRO A 91 -15.66 -1.31 -6.26
C PRO A 91 -16.18 -0.20 -7.19
N THR A 92 -15.56 0.97 -7.12
CA THR A 92 -15.89 2.12 -7.98
C THR A 92 -15.04 2.19 -9.25
N SER A 93 -14.00 1.37 -9.32
CA SER A 93 -13.09 1.29 -10.47
C SER A 93 -12.70 -0.15 -10.79
N LYS A 94 -12.17 -0.38 -12.00
CA LYS A 94 -11.58 -1.67 -12.37
C LYS A 94 -10.15 -1.75 -11.82
N THR A 95 -9.76 -2.92 -11.35
CA THR A 95 -8.37 -3.21 -11.02
C THR A 95 -7.53 -3.22 -12.31
N GLU A 96 -6.57 -2.31 -12.42
CA GLU A 96 -5.66 -2.19 -13.56
C GLU A 96 -4.20 -2.26 -13.08
N GLY A 97 -3.37 -3.03 -13.79
CA GLY A 97 -1.99 -3.32 -13.40
C GLY A 97 -1.58 -4.75 -13.68
N GLY A 98 -0.33 -5.09 -13.36
CA GLY A 98 0.22 -6.43 -13.50
C GLY A 98 0.90 -6.89 -12.21
N PHE A 99 1.10 -8.21 -12.09
CA PHE A 99 1.85 -8.84 -11.01
C PHE A 99 2.93 -9.76 -11.60
N THR A 100 4.04 -9.90 -10.86
CA THR A 100 5.18 -10.77 -11.18
C THR A 100 5.68 -11.48 -9.94
#